data_AF-A0A5C8KPY8-F1
#
_entry.id   AF-A0A5C8KPY8-F1
#
_cell.length_a   1.000
_cell.length_b   1.000
_cell.length_c   1.000
_cell.angle_alpha   90.00
_cell.angle_beta   90.00
_cell.angle_gamma   90.00
#
_symmetry.space_group_name_H-M   'P 1'
#
loop_
_entity.id
_entity.type
_entity.pdbx_description
1 polymer ?
#
loop_
_entity_poly.entity_id
_entity_poly.type
_entity_poly.pdbx_seq_one_letter_code
_entity_poly.pdbx_strand_id
1 'polypeptide(L)'
;MGPPELLHRPDLGELLRAQRVVFPDRIHDPPCAGSCVEGQRLVQRVGEFRFPEWTANAGLRWSHGSLTSRLWANYVHGYFDDDQRAEVPEGRRIPSWTLVNFNIDWDVSARQTLGLTIRNLADRDPPVALGSAANVDLFNHNTLGRFYTLNWVYRY
;
A
#
# COMPACT_ATOMS: atom_id res chain seq x y z
N MET A 1 59.21 47.89 -35.36
CA MET A 1 60.29 46.88 -35.36
C MET A 1 61.10 47.10 -34.10
N GLY A 2 60.96 46.22 -33.12
CA GLY A 2 61.69 46.23 -31.84
C GLY A 2 61.91 44.77 -31.42
N PRO A 3 63.13 44.40 -30.98
CA PRO A 3 63.56 43.00 -30.84
C PRO A 3 63.01 42.32 -29.57
N PRO A 4 63.06 40.97 -29.49
CA PRO A 4 62.51 40.20 -28.39
C PRO A 4 63.54 40.03 -27.26
N GLU A 5 63.08 40.05 -26.01
CA GLU A 5 63.87 39.62 -24.86
C GLU A 5 63.07 38.59 -24.05
N LEU A 6 63.74 37.48 -23.76
CA LEU A 6 63.27 36.25 -23.14
C LEU A 6 63.80 36.15 -21.71
N LEU A 7 63.09 35.35 -20.90
CA LEU A 7 63.26 35.00 -19.48
C LEU A 7 62.73 36.08 -18.51
N HIS A 8 61.87 35.74 -17.55
CA HIS A 8 62.08 34.70 -16.54
C HIS A 8 60.73 34.16 -16.01
N ARG A 9 60.69 32.86 -15.73
CA ARG A 9 59.51 32.12 -15.24
C ARG A 9 59.15 32.54 -13.80
N PRO A 10 57.87 32.75 -13.46
CA PRO A 10 57.43 32.77 -12.08
C PRO A 10 57.09 31.37 -11.56
N ASP A 11 57.28 31.29 -10.25
CA ASP A 11 57.40 30.17 -9.34
C ASP A 11 56.11 29.35 -9.13
N LEU A 12 56.29 28.05 -8.88
CA LEU A 12 55.27 27.06 -8.57
C LEU A 12 54.99 27.12 -7.06
N GLY A 13 54.08 28.01 -6.65
CA GLY A 13 53.94 28.26 -5.21
C GLY A 13 52.70 29.00 -4.71
N GLU A 14 51.54 28.93 -5.37
CA GLU A 14 50.27 29.28 -4.69
C GLU A 14 49.10 28.45 -5.25
N LEU A 15 48.87 27.29 -4.62
CA LEU A 15 47.67 26.49 -4.80
C LEU A 15 46.68 26.80 -3.67
N LEU A 16 45.42 27.01 -4.08
CA LEU A 16 44.17 26.85 -3.31
C LEU A 16 43.80 27.96 -2.31
N ARG A 17 43.24 29.06 -2.83
CA ARG A 17 42.19 29.80 -2.09
C ARG A 17 40.88 29.01 -2.16
N ALA A 18 40.50 28.39 -1.05
CA ALA A 18 39.18 27.84 -0.86
C ALA A 18 38.13 28.96 -0.97
N GLN A 19 37.29 28.89 -2.01
CA GLN A 19 36.12 29.75 -2.15
C GLN A 19 35.08 29.26 -1.14
N ARG A 20 34.95 29.97 -0.01
CA ARG A 20 33.94 29.70 1.01
C ARG A 20 32.59 30.08 0.41
N VAL A 21 31.88 29.09 -0.16
CA VAL A 21 30.47 29.23 -0.51
C VAL A 21 29.71 29.42 0.80
N VAL A 22 29.23 30.63 1.04
CA VAL A 22 28.32 30.93 2.15
C VAL A 22 26.95 30.46 1.71
N PHE A 23 26.53 29.30 2.23
CA PHE A 23 25.14 28.87 2.13
C PHE A 23 24.31 29.75 3.08
N PRO A 24 23.21 30.38 2.63
CA PRO A 24 22.32 31.08 3.53
C PRO A 24 21.71 30.07 4.49
N ASP A 25 22.07 30.18 5.77
CA ASP A 25 21.35 29.49 6.84
C ASP A 25 19.91 29.99 6.84
N ARG A 26 18.96 29.05 6.85
CA ARG A 26 17.50 29.20 6.88
C ARG A 26 16.80 29.15 5.52
N ILE A 27 16.73 27.94 4.96
CA ILE A 27 15.42 27.48 4.48
C ILE A 27 14.62 27.17 5.75
N HIS A 28 13.55 27.91 6.00
CA HIS A 28 12.57 27.52 7.02
C HIS A 28 11.92 26.22 6.52
N ASP A 29 12.40 25.09 7.01
CA ASP A 29 11.62 23.87 6.94
C ASP A 29 10.28 24.15 7.65
N PRO A 30 9.13 23.83 7.03
CA PRO A 30 7.85 23.96 7.73
C PRO A 30 7.97 23.16 9.04
N PRO A 31 7.59 23.74 10.19
CA PRO A 31 7.72 23.05 11.46
C PRO A 31 6.93 21.75 11.34
N CYS A 32 7.59 20.60 11.53
CA CYS A 32 6.85 19.36 11.61
C CYS A 32 5.82 19.53 12.73
N ALA A 33 4.55 19.23 12.43
CA ALA A 33 3.52 19.17 13.46
C ALA A 33 3.87 17.97 14.35
N GLY A 34 4.56 18.22 15.48
CA GLY A 34 5.05 17.19 16.41
C GLY A 34 6.54 17.30 16.74
N SER A 35 7.03 16.42 17.61
CA SER A 35 8.44 16.37 17.99
C SER A 35 9.32 15.88 16.83
N CYS A 36 10.15 16.76 16.29
CA CYS A 36 11.13 16.44 15.23
C CYS A 36 12.50 16.09 15.84
N VAL A 37 13.22 15.16 15.21
CA VAL A 37 14.68 15.02 15.35
C VAL A 37 15.25 15.01 13.95
N GLU A 38 16.26 15.85 13.69
CA GLU A 38 16.94 15.96 12.39
C GLU A 38 16.01 16.23 11.19
N GLY A 39 15.00 17.10 11.37
CA GLY A 39 14.07 17.48 10.29
C GLY A 39 13.11 16.36 9.86
N GLN A 40 13.19 15.18 10.49
CA GLN A 40 12.22 14.10 10.31
C GLN A 40 11.26 14.09 11.50
N ARG A 41 9.95 13.96 11.21
CA ARG A 41 8.93 13.74 12.24
C ARG A 41 9.20 12.38 12.88
N LEU A 42 9.84 12.36 14.04
CA LEU A 42 9.93 11.15 14.86
C LEU A 42 8.59 10.93 15.55
N VAL A 43 7.60 10.42 14.81
CA VAL A 43 6.60 9.60 15.46
C VAL A 43 7.33 8.33 15.86
N GLN A 44 7.38 8.02 17.15
CA GLN A 44 7.92 6.77 17.68
C GLN A 44 7.01 5.63 17.20
N ARG A 45 7.16 5.19 15.94
CA ARG A 45 6.34 4.15 15.30
C ARG A 45 6.81 2.73 15.66
N VAL A 46 7.31 2.50 16.87
CA VAL A 46 7.66 1.15 17.32
C VAL A 46 6.39 0.54 17.90
N GLY A 47 5.75 -0.35 17.13
CA GLY A 47 4.49 -1.00 17.49
C GLY A 47 3.24 -0.47 16.76
N GLU A 48 3.37 0.59 15.96
CA GLU A 48 2.32 1.03 15.05
C GLU A 48 2.45 0.29 13.71
N PHE A 49 1.74 -0.82 13.59
CA PHE A 49 1.73 -1.57 12.33
C PHE A 49 0.95 -0.79 11.26
N ARG A 50 1.64 -0.43 10.17
CA ARG A 50 1.05 0.13 8.93
C ARG A 50 0.44 -0.95 8.04
N PHE A 51 0.44 -2.18 8.53
CA PHE A 51 -0.15 -3.36 7.94
C PHE A 51 -0.94 -4.09 9.04
N PRO A 52 -1.94 -4.91 8.68
CA PRO A 52 -2.67 -5.70 9.67
C PRO A 52 -1.72 -6.59 10.47
N GLU A 53 -1.82 -6.56 11.80
CA GLU A 53 -1.05 -7.45 12.68
C GLU A 53 -1.32 -8.92 12.38
N TRP A 54 -2.58 -9.24 12.06
CA TRP A 54 -2.99 -10.57 11.65
C TRP A 54 -4.14 -10.52 10.65
N THR A 55 -4.21 -11.59 9.88
CA THR A 55 -5.33 -11.88 9.00
C THR A 55 -5.79 -13.31 9.27
N ALA A 56 -7.04 -13.62 9.01
CA ALA A 56 -7.56 -14.97 9.15
C ALA A 56 -8.46 -15.35 7.99
N ASN A 57 -8.44 -16.64 7.67
CA ASN A 57 -9.25 -17.22 6.62
C ASN A 57 -9.97 -18.43 7.20
N ALA A 58 -11.29 -18.44 7.12
CA ALA A 58 -12.12 -19.54 7.58
C ALA A 58 -13.01 -20.02 6.44
N GLY A 59 -13.25 -21.33 6.36
CA GLY A 59 -14.06 -21.89 5.28
C GLY A 59 -14.78 -23.17 5.70
N LEU A 60 -16.03 -23.29 5.26
CA LEU A 60 -16.85 -24.48 5.34
C LEU A 60 -17.11 -24.97 3.91
N ARG A 61 -16.82 -26.23 3.66
CA ARG A 61 -17.21 -26.92 2.42
C ARG A 61 -18.19 -28.02 2.79
N TRP A 62 -19.27 -28.10 2.04
CA TRP A 62 -20.25 -29.17 2.13
C TRP A 62 -20.42 -29.81 0.75
N SER A 63 -20.43 -31.14 0.71
CA SER A 63 -20.64 -31.91 -0.51
C SER A 63 -21.70 -32.96 -0.24
N HIS A 64 -22.71 -33.02 -1.11
CA HIS A 64 -23.79 -33.99 -1.03
C HIS A 64 -24.26 -34.37 -2.43
N GLY A 65 -24.01 -35.62 -2.82
CA GLY A 65 -24.30 -36.10 -4.17
C GLY A 65 -23.55 -35.28 -5.23
N SER A 66 -24.30 -34.75 -6.20
CA SER A 66 -23.77 -33.92 -7.28
C SER A 66 -23.61 -32.44 -6.92
N LEU A 67 -23.88 -32.06 -5.67
CA LEU A 67 -23.85 -30.68 -5.23
C LEU A 67 -22.69 -30.45 -4.27
N THR A 68 -21.92 -29.40 -4.53
CA THR A 68 -20.86 -28.91 -3.67
C THR A 68 -21.09 -27.46 -3.38
N SER A 69 -21.04 -27.08 -2.11
CA SER A 69 -21.12 -25.69 -1.67
C SER A 69 -19.91 -25.34 -0.82
N ARG A 70 -19.48 -24.09 -0.91
CA ARG A 70 -18.41 -23.52 -0.07
C ARG A 70 -18.82 -22.16 0.42
N LEU A 71 -18.74 -21.94 1.73
CA LEU A 71 -18.80 -20.63 2.37
C LEU A 71 -17.42 -20.33 2.94
N TRP A 72 -16.87 -19.13 2.69
CA TRP A 72 -15.59 -18.75 3.29
C TRP A 72 -15.56 -17.28 3.65
N ALA A 73 -14.81 -16.96 4.69
CA ALA A 73 -14.62 -15.61 5.20
C ALA A 73 -13.13 -15.25 5.25
N ASN A 74 -12.80 -14.04 4.83
CA ASN A 74 -11.47 -13.45 4.91
C ASN A 74 -11.54 -12.26 5.87
N TYR A 75 -10.83 -12.33 7.00
CA TYR A 75 -10.76 -11.28 8.02
C TYR A 75 -9.40 -10.58 7.93
N VAL A 76 -9.41 -9.25 8.02
CA VAL A 76 -8.22 -8.40 8.12
C VAL A 76 -8.34 -7.53 9.36
N HIS A 77 -7.34 -7.59 10.25
CA HIS A 77 -7.32 -6.75 11.45
C HIS A 77 -7.08 -5.28 11.11
N GLY A 78 -7.61 -4.37 11.92
CA GLY A 78 -7.46 -2.93 11.68
C GLY A 78 -6.04 -2.45 12.00
N TYR A 79 -5.52 -1.54 11.20
CA TYR A 79 -4.14 -1.06 11.28
C TYR A 79 -4.05 0.45 11.10
N PHE A 80 -2.87 1.04 11.27
CA PHE A 80 -2.69 2.49 11.12
C PHE A 80 -2.56 2.88 9.65
N ASP A 81 -3.22 3.97 9.26
CA ASP A 81 -3.13 4.52 7.90
C ASP A 81 -1.73 5.14 7.70
N ASP A 82 -1.09 4.87 6.56
CA ASP A 82 0.25 5.39 6.25
C ASP A 82 0.19 6.76 5.56
N ASP A 83 -0.66 7.65 6.05
CA ASP A 83 -0.76 9.00 5.52
C ASP A 83 0.14 9.96 6.32
N GLN A 84 0.90 10.77 5.59
CA GLN A 84 1.87 11.72 6.15
C GLN A 84 1.51 13.17 5.84
N ARG A 85 0.36 13.43 5.21
CA ARG A 85 -0.13 14.79 4.92
C ARG A 85 -0.50 15.51 6.22
N ALA A 86 -0.16 16.80 6.30
CA ALA A 86 -0.42 17.63 7.48
C ALA A 86 -1.91 17.82 7.80
N GLU A 87 -2.79 17.64 6.81
CA GLU A 87 -4.24 17.77 6.95
C GLU A 87 -4.92 16.49 7.49
N VAL A 88 -4.19 15.36 7.55
CA VAL A 88 -4.74 14.09 7.99
C VAL A 88 -4.43 13.89 9.48
N PRO A 89 -5.45 13.61 10.33
CA PRO A 89 -5.22 13.40 11.75
C PRO A 89 -4.17 12.33 12.05
N GLU A 90 -3.23 12.63 12.93
CA GLU A 90 -2.27 11.65 13.43
C GLU A 90 -3.00 10.49 14.11
N GLY A 91 -2.53 9.27 13.89
CA GLY A 91 -3.13 8.07 14.48
C GLY A 91 -4.43 7.60 13.81
N ARG A 92 -4.78 8.11 12.62
CA ARG A 92 -5.87 7.56 11.80
C ARG A 92 -5.68 6.05 11.64
N ARG A 93 -6.76 5.29 11.86
CA ARG A 93 -6.79 3.83 11.70
C ARG A 93 -7.75 3.42 10.59
N ILE A 94 -7.33 2.41 9.85
CA ILE A 94 -8.18 1.66 8.94
C ILE A 94 -8.87 0.58 9.80
N PRO A 95 -10.22 0.57 9.88
CA PRO A 95 -10.96 -0.38 10.70
C PRO A 95 -10.77 -1.81 10.17
N SER A 96 -10.94 -2.82 11.01
CA SER A 96 -10.94 -4.22 10.56
C SER A 96 -12.14 -4.51 9.65
N TRP A 97 -11.99 -5.44 8.72
CA TRP A 97 -13.07 -5.86 7.84
C TRP A 97 -13.13 -7.37 7.63
N THR A 98 -14.27 -7.84 7.14
CA THR A 98 -14.49 -9.26 6.82
C THR A 98 -15.28 -9.40 5.54
N LEU A 99 -14.73 -10.17 4.59
CA LEU A 99 -15.40 -10.52 3.36
C LEU A 99 -15.91 -11.95 3.45
N VAL A 100 -17.23 -12.12 3.41
CA VAL A 100 -17.88 -13.43 3.33
C VAL A 100 -18.19 -13.72 1.87
N ASN A 101 -17.92 -14.93 1.43
CA ASN A 101 -18.09 -15.36 0.05
C ASN A 101 -18.73 -16.74 0.02
N PHE A 102 -19.45 -17.01 -1.06
CA PHE A 102 -20.16 -18.26 -1.26
C PHE A 102 -19.97 -18.79 -2.67
N ASN A 103 -19.89 -20.11 -2.80
CA ASN A 103 -19.86 -20.80 -4.08
C ASN A 103 -20.73 -22.05 -3.97
N ILE A 104 -21.42 -22.37 -5.07
CA ILE A 104 -22.17 -23.59 -5.26
C ILE A 104 -21.89 -24.12 -6.66
N ASP A 105 -21.52 -25.39 -6.73
CA ASP A 105 -21.30 -26.12 -7.97
C ASP A 105 -22.26 -27.32 -7.99
N TRP A 106 -22.85 -27.55 -9.16
CA TRP A 106 -23.76 -28.66 -9.41
C TRP A 106 -23.32 -29.42 -10.66
N ASP A 107 -23.01 -30.70 -10.48
CA ASP A 107 -22.76 -31.63 -11.58
C ASP A 107 -24.11 -32.08 -12.16
N VAL A 108 -24.55 -31.37 -13.21
CA VAL A 108 -25.80 -31.64 -13.93
C VAL A 108 -25.74 -33.01 -14.62
N SER A 109 -24.55 -33.39 -15.11
CA SER A 109 -24.28 -34.73 -15.66
C SER A 109 -22.80 -35.08 -15.47
N ALA A 110 -22.41 -36.30 -15.82
CA ALA A 110 -20.99 -36.71 -15.81
C ALA A 110 -20.07 -35.83 -16.68
N ARG A 111 -20.63 -35.04 -17.60
CA ARG A 111 -19.88 -34.17 -18.51
C ARG A 111 -20.14 -32.68 -18.29
N GLN A 112 -21.08 -32.30 -17.42
CA GLN A 112 -21.52 -30.92 -17.27
C GLN A 112 -21.53 -30.50 -15.81
N THR A 113 -20.84 -29.41 -15.52
CA THR A 113 -20.86 -28.75 -14.21
C THR A 113 -21.34 -27.31 -14.39
N LEU A 114 -22.28 -26.88 -13.57
CA LEU A 114 -22.75 -25.49 -13.46
C LEU A 114 -22.32 -24.94 -12.10
N GLY A 115 -21.71 -23.77 -12.08
CA GLY A 115 -21.24 -23.15 -10.85
C GLY A 115 -21.65 -21.70 -10.73
N LEU A 116 -22.10 -21.30 -9.54
CA LEU A 116 -22.35 -19.92 -9.17
C LEU A 116 -21.42 -19.54 -8.02
N THR A 117 -20.71 -18.43 -8.19
CA THR A 117 -19.89 -17.83 -7.13
C THR A 117 -20.39 -16.44 -6.82
N ILE A 118 -20.57 -16.14 -5.53
CA ILE A 118 -20.93 -14.84 -5.00
C ILE A 118 -19.77 -14.38 -4.12
N ARG A 119 -19.08 -13.32 -4.56
CA ARG A 119 -18.04 -12.68 -3.77
C ARG A 119 -18.62 -11.47 -3.06
N ASN A 120 -18.13 -11.23 -1.84
CA ASN A 120 -18.65 -10.21 -0.95
C ASN A 120 -20.17 -10.37 -0.74
N LEU A 121 -20.59 -11.56 -0.31
CA LEU A 121 -21.98 -11.93 -0.04
C LEU A 121 -22.67 -10.99 0.97
N ALA A 122 -21.92 -10.38 1.87
CA ALA A 122 -22.42 -9.41 2.84
C ALA A 122 -22.45 -7.96 2.30
N ASP A 123 -22.01 -7.73 1.06
CA ASP A 123 -21.94 -6.43 0.40
C ASP A 123 -21.27 -5.35 1.27
N ARG A 124 -20.06 -5.66 1.73
CA ARG A 124 -19.25 -4.75 2.55
C ARG A 124 -18.40 -3.86 1.65
N ASP A 125 -18.47 -2.56 1.92
CA ASP A 125 -17.60 -1.59 1.27
C ASP A 125 -16.15 -1.72 1.76
N PRO A 126 -15.16 -1.45 0.89
CA PRO A 126 -13.77 -1.29 1.32
C PRO A 126 -13.64 -0.20 2.38
N PRO A 127 -12.84 -0.42 3.43
CA PRO A 127 -12.45 0.69 4.29
C PRO A 127 -11.57 1.67 3.53
N VAL A 128 -11.79 2.96 3.75
CA VAL A 128 -11.05 4.05 3.08
C VAL A 128 -9.61 4.09 3.61
N ALA A 129 -8.63 3.91 2.73
CA ALA A 129 -7.20 3.96 3.04
C ALA A 129 -6.54 5.12 2.29
N LEU A 130 -6.29 6.23 2.99
CA LEU A 130 -5.88 7.50 2.38
C LEU A 130 -4.39 7.53 2.04
N GLY A 131 -3.58 6.66 2.64
CA GLY A 131 -2.16 6.46 2.30
C GLY A 131 -1.92 5.74 0.97
N SER A 132 -2.96 5.23 0.31
CA SER A 132 -2.87 4.71 -1.06
C SER A 132 -3.24 5.81 -2.06
N ALA A 133 -2.54 5.90 -3.20
CA ALA A 133 -2.87 6.86 -4.26
C ALA A 133 -4.32 6.70 -4.82
N ALA A 134 -4.97 5.58 -4.51
CA ALA A 134 -6.34 5.26 -4.91
C ALA A 134 -7.41 5.56 -3.81
N ASN A 135 -7.02 6.07 -2.63
CA ASN A 135 -7.87 6.22 -1.44
C ASN A 135 -8.56 4.92 -0.97
N VAL A 136 -8.12 3.77 -1.50
CA VAL A 136 -8.57 2.42 -1.18
C VAL A 136 -7.35 1.52 -1.23
N ASP A 137 -7.20 0.69 -0.21
CA ASP A 137 -6.15 -0.33 -0.20
C ASP A 137 -6.52 -1.45 -1.20
N LEU A 138 -6.13 -1.24 -2.46
CA LEU A 138 -6.33 -2.20 -3.55
C LEU A 138 -5.52 -3.50 -3.37
N PHE A 139 -4.52 -3.50 -2.48
CA PHE A 139 -3.76 -4.70 -2.15
C PHE A 139 -4.58 -5.65 -1.26
N ASN A 140 -5.36 -5.10 -0.33
CA ASN A 140 -6.14 -5.89 0.62
C ASN A 140 -7.66 -5.87 0.38
N HIS A 141 -8.16 -5.08 -0.57
CA HIS A 141 -9.58 -5.00 -0.93
C HIS A 141 -9.81 -4.75 -2.43
N ASN A 142 -10.89 -5.31 -2.98
CA ASN A 142 -11.37 -4.98 -4.34
C ASN A 142 -12.46 -3.89 -4.25
N THR A 143 -12.44 -2.87 -5.11
CA THR A 143 -13.48 -1.82 -5.12
C THR A 143 -14.85 -2.32 -5.58
N LEU A 144 -14.92 -3.51 -6.16
CA LEU A 144 -16.17 -4.18 -6.48
C LEU A 144 -16.89 -4.58 -5.18
N GLY A 145 -18.15 -4.13 -5.01
CA GLY A 145 -19.07 -4.59 -3.97
C GLY A 145 -19.44 -6.07 -4.13
N ARG A 146 -20.70 -6.45 -3.92
CA ARG A 146 -21.13 -7.82 -4.22
C ARG A 146 -21.10 -8.08 -5.72
N PHE A 147 -20.48 -9.18 -6.14
CA PHE A 147 -20.51 -9.60 -7.53
C PHE A 147 -20.67 -11.10 -7.72
N TYR A 148 -21.24 -11.46 -8.86
CA TYR A 148 -21.68 -12.81 -9.20
C TYR A 148 -20.87 -13.32 -10.39
N THR A 149 -20.45 -14.57 -10.33
CA THR A 149 -19.81 -15.27 -11.45
C THR A 149 -20.56 -16.55 -11.70
N LEU A 150 -21.13 -16.67 -12.90
CA LEU A 150 -21.72 -17.92 -13.40
C LEU A 150 -20.69 -18.62 -14.28
N ASN A 151 -20.46 -19.90 -14.02
CA ASN A 151 -19.61 -20.76 -14.84
C ASN A 151 -20.40 -21.97 -15.33
N TRP A 152 -20.10 -22.41 -16.55
CA TRP A 152 -20.58 -23.68 -17.09
C TRP A 152 -19.42 -24.36 -17.77
N VAL A 153 -19.19 -25.63 -17.42
CA VAL A 153 -18.08 -26.44 -17.94
C VAL A 153 -18.66 -27.69 -18.59
N TYR A 154 -18.27 -27.92 -19.85
CA TYR A 154 -18.53 -29.16 -20.58
C TYR A 154 -17.22 -29.92 -20.81
N ARG A 155 -17.18 -31.21 -20.48
CA ARG A 155 -16.03 -32.10 -20.71
C ARG A 155 -16.38 -33.11 -21.81
N TYR A 156 -15.52 -33.19 -22.84
CA TYR A 156 -15.70 -34.06 -24.00
C TYR A 156 -14.97 -35.40 -23.86
#